data_AF-A0A9E0HI48-F1
#
_entry.id   AF-A0A9E0HI48-F1
#
_cell.length_a   1.000
_cell.length_b   1.000
_cell.length_c   1.000
_cell.angle_alpha   90.00
_cell.angle_beta   90.00
_cell.angle_gamma   90.00
#
_symmetry.space_group_name_H-M   'P 1'
#
loop_
_entity.id
_entity.type
_entity.pdbx_description
1 polymer ?
#
loop_
_entity_poly.entity_id
_entity_poly.type
_entity_poly.pdbx_seq_one_letter_code
_entity_poly.pdbx_strand_id
1 'polypeptide(L)'
;MARHLLALLFTTALVGCVGDVSTLPPPDDEPETAPTARERFDRDVNQVVETACASCHNNPGTASATPKFTGAAGLTDNYTSLEANGSLTGGWKAANARLITKGVHADGGARAFTAAEIGKITAWLDAEDAERPDGPPDPSAATTPRGALEKFAACATEADFNAANVVLWGNKGTIAGSCYSCHWSAPEGLFASTVSSDMFNVLRHEAFMPDYFTTETVNGSQFRVRANIDKLCSRRNTNGHPGYACGTNDDAAKALIQFVQLTNDKLVNCTATPGFATGPLPF
;
A
#
# COMPACT_ATOMS: atom_id res chain seq x y z
N MET A 1 11.75 -41.55 -33.25
CA MET A 1 10.76 -42.33 -34.05
C MET A 1 9.37 -41.75 -33.79
N ALA A 2 8.66 -41.39 -34.87
CA ALA A 2 7.23 -40.98 -35.01
C ALA A 2 6.63 -40.01 -33.96
N ARG A 3 6.32 -38.73 -34.16
CA ARG A 3 5.56 -37.98 -35.21
C ARG A 3 4.16 -38.53 -35.51
N HIS A 4 3.12 -37.97 -34.89
CA HIS A 4 1.76 -37.93 -35.46
C HIS A 4 1.12 -36.53 -35.29
N LEU A 5 1.09 -35.81 -36.42
CA LEU A 5 0.15 -34.74 -36.74
C LEU A 5 -1.23 -35.35 -36.97
N LEU A 6 -2.30 -34.69 -36.51
CA LEU A 6 -3.61 -34.79 -37.15
C LEU A 6 -4.22 -33.40 -37.23
N ALA A 7 -4.19 -32.83 -38.44
CA ALA A 7 -4.86 -31.60 -38.81
C ALA A 7 -6.28 -31.96 -39.31
N LEU A 8 -7.31 -31.33 -38.75
CA LEU A 8 -8.67 -31.43 -39.24
C LEU A 8 -8.96 -30.15 -40.06
N LEU A 9 -9.01 -30.29 -41.38
CA LEU A 9 -9.54 -29.27 -42.28
C LEU A 9 -11.08 -29.37 -42.27
N PHE A 10 -11.76 -28.32 -41.83
CA PHE A 10 -13.19 -28.13 -42.08
C PHE A 10 -13.37 -27.14 -43.24
N THR A 11 -13.78 -27.67 -44.39
CA THR A 11 -14.19 -26.88 -45.56
C THR A 11 -15.70 -26.68 -45.51
N THR A 12 -16.16 -25.52 -45.05
CA THR A 12 -17.55 -25.08 -45.19
C THR A 12 -17.69 -24.19 -46.42
N ALA A 13 -18.46 -24.69 -47.40
CA ALA A 13 -18.86 -23.94 -48.58
C ALA A 13 -19.94 -22.91 -48.18
N LEU A 14 -19.65 -21.61 -48.35
CA LEU A 14 -20.66 -20.55 -48.32
C LEU A 14 -21.25 -20.40 -49.72
N VAL A 15 -22.55 -20.66 -49.85
CA VAL A 15 -23.37 -20.27 -51.01
C VAL A 15 -23.67 -18.77 -50.90
N GLY A 16 -23.25 -18.01 -51.91
CA GLY A 16 -23.45 -16.56 -51.99
C GLY A 16 -24.89 -16.19 -52.36
N CYS A 17 -25.52 -15.38 -51.51
CA CYS A 17 -26.57 -14.46 -51.91
C CYS A 17 -25.94 -13.10 -52.17
N VAL A 18 -25.67 -12.77 -53.43
CA VAL A 18 -25.39 -11.39 -53.87
C VAL A 18 -26.72 -10.65 -53.95
N GLY A 19 -27.18 -10.17 -52.79
CA GLY A 19 -28.20 -9.14 -52.69
C GLY A 19 -27.54 -7.77 -52.93
N ASP A 20 -28.23 -6.95 -53.71
CA ASP A 20 -27.85 -5.59 -54.11
C ASP A 20 -27.41 -4.74 -52.91
N VAL A 21 -26.12 -4.37 -52.86
CA VAL A 21 -25.56 -3.48 -51.84
C VAL A 21 -25.88 -2.05 -52.27
N SER A 22 -27.12 -1.63 -51.99
CA SER A 22 -27.42 -0.20 -51.90
C SER A 22 -26.40 0.41 -50.95
N THR A 23 -25.60 1.34 -51.48
CA THR A 23 -24.63 2.15 -50.76
C THR A 23 -25.38 3.10 -49.82
N LEU A 24 -25.89 2.54 -48.72
CA LEU A 24 -26.24 3.35 -47.56
C LEU A 24 -24.97 4.12 -47.18
N PRO A 25 -25.07 5.44 -46.92
CA PRO A 25 -23.94 6.19 -46.39
C PRO A 25 -23.38 5.43 -45.18
N PRO A 26 -22.05 5.37 -45.01
CA PRO A 26 -21.47 4.74 -43.85
C PRO A 26 -22.18 5.30 -42.61
N PRO A 27 -22.65 4.45 -41.68
CA PRO A 27 -23.25 4.94 -40.44
C PRO A 27 -22.28 5.98 -39.88
N ASP A 28 -22.79 7.17 -39.54
CA ASP A 28 -21.98 8.20 -38.89
C ASP A 28 -21.29 7.51 -37.71
N ASP A 29 -19.96 7.40 -37.78
CA ASP A 29 -19.14 6.80 -36.74
C ASP A 29 -19.28 7.70 -35.50
N GLU A 30 -20.35 7.50 -34.71
CA GLU A 30 -20.45 8.13 -33.41
C GLU A 30 -19.20 7.72 -32.63
N PRO A 31 -18.47 8.69 -32.05
CA PRO A 31 -17.27 8.38 -31.30
C PRO A 31 -17.65 7.41 -30.18
N GLU A 32 -17.01 6.24 -30.17
CA GLU A 32 -17.23 5.21 -29.16
C GLU A 32 -17.09 5.88 -27.78
N THR A 33 -18.16 5.84 -26.99
CA THR A 33 -18.16 6.48 -25.68
C THR A 33 -17.09 5.79 -24.84
N ALA A 34 -16.19 6.59 -24.25
CA ALA A 34 -15.15 6.05 -23.39
C ALA A 34 -15.81 5.23 -22.26
N PRO A 35 -15.27 4.04 -21.92
CA PRO A 35 -15.87 3.21 -20.87
C PRO A 35 -15.77 3.92 -19.52
N THR A 36 -16.84 3.79 -18.75
CA THR A 36 -16.98 4.33 -17.39
C THR A 36 -15.95 3.73 -16.43
N ALA A 37 -15.71 4.39 -15.30
CA ALA A 37 -14.83 3.90 -14.24
C ALA A 37 -15.30 2.51 -13.74
N ARG A 38 -16.62 2.33 -13.58
CA ARG A 38 -17.21 1.04 -13.22
C ARG A 38 -16.92 -0.04 -14.24
N GLU A 39 -17.11 0.22 -15.53
CA GLU A 39 -16.83 -0.75 -16.60
C GLU A 39 -15.34 -1.11 -16.67
N ARG A 40 -14.45 -0.13 -16.47
CA ARG A 40 -13.00 -0.36 -16.37
C ARG A 40 -12.67 -1.24 -15.17
N PHE A 41 -13.31 -1.01 -14.02
CA PHE A 41 -13.10 -1.84 -12.84
C PHE A 41 -13.50 -3.28 -13.11
N ASP A 42 -14.75 -3.49 -13.55
CA ASP A 42 -15.32 -4.82 -13.74
C ASP A 42 -14.52 -5.64 -14.78
N ARG A 43 -14.06 -4.98 -15.85
CA ARG A 43 -13.26 -5.62 -16.91
C ARG A 43 -11.81 -5.85 -16.52
N ASP A 44 -11.14 -4.86 -15.94
CA ASP A 44 -9.68 -4.83 -15.86
C ASP A 44 -9.11 -4.96 -14.45
N VAL A 45 -9.80 -4.45 -13.42
CA VAL A 45 -9.26 -4.34 -12.06
C VAL A 45 -9.78 -5.44 -11.15
N ASN A 46 -11.05 -5.82 -11.28
CA ASN A 46 -11.68 -6.78 -10.39
C ASN A 46 -10.93 -8.12 -10.37
N GLN A 47 -10.57 -8.65 -11.55
CA GLN A 47 -9.80 -9.89 -11.64
C GLN A 47 -8.39 -9.76 -11.06
N VAL A 48 -7.75 -8.60 -11.21
CA VAL A 48 -6.41 -8.32 -10.66
C VAL A 48 -6.46 -8.34 -9.13
N VAL A 49 -7.45 -7.66 -8.53
CA VAL A 49 -7.65 -7.61 -7.07
C VAL A 49 -8.04 -8.98 -6.52
N GLU A 50 -8.97 -9.69 -7.16
CA GLU A 50 -9.36 -11.04 -6.75
C GLU A 50 -8.16 -12.00 -6.74
N THR A 51 -7.40 -12.03 -7.84
CA THR A 51 -6.27 -12.95 -8.00
C THR A 51 -5.14 -12.66 -7.00
N ALA A 52 -4.88 -11.38 -6.71
CA ALA A 52 -3.75 -11.00 -5.86
C ALA A 52 -4.09 -10.91 -4.37
N CYS A 53 -5.34 -10.60 -4.01
CA CYS A 53 -5.70 -10.16 -2.67
C CYS A 53 -6.77 -11.04 -1.99
N ALA A 54 -7.65 -11.69 -2.74
CA ALA A 54 -8.85 -12.30 -2.14
C ALA A 54 -8.53 -13.41 -1.13
N SER A 55 -7.44 -14.17 -1.31
CA SER A 55 -7.07 -15.24 -0.37
C SER A 55 -6.86 -14.76 1.08
N CYS A 56 -6.47 -13.51 1.27
CA CYS A 56 -6.21 -12.92 2.60
C CYS A 56 -7.24 -11.84 2.98
N HIS A 57 -7.75 -11.12 1.99
CA HIS A 57 -8.61 -9.94 2.18
C HIS A 57 -10.11 -10.23 1.98
N ASN A 58 -10.50 -11.48 1.71
CA ASN A 58 -11.90 -11.90 1.64
C ASN A 58 -12.54 -12.06 3.02
N ASN A 59 -13.87 -12.07 3.02
CA ASN A 59 -14.77 -12.45 4.13
C ASN A 59 -14.94 -11.44 5.28
N PRO A 60 -16.15 -10.88 5.48
CA PRO A 60 -16.49 -10.03 6.63
C PRO A 60 -16.82 -10.80 7.94
N GLY A 61 -16.56 -12.10 8.03
CA GLY A 61 -17.10 -12.96 9.11
C GLY A 61 -16.13 -13.48 10.17
N THR A 62 -14.82 -13.31 10.01
CA THR A 62 -13.83 -13.72 11.02
C THR A 62 -13.06 -12.50 11.50
N ALA A 63 -12.87 -12.40 12.83
CA ALA A 63 -12.05 -11.36 13.46
C ALA A 63 -10.57 -11.59 13.10
N SER A 64 -10.22 -11.30 11.85
CA SER A 64 -8.85 -11.30 11.35
C SER A 64 -8.31 -9.89 11.48
N ALA A 65 -7.05 -9.76 11.89
CA ALA A 65 -6.33 -8.49 11.92
C ALA A 65 -6.09 -7.90 10.51
N THR A 66 -6.37 -8.68 9.45
CA THR A 66 -6.19 -8.28 8.06
C THR A 66 -7.37 -7.41 7.60
N PRO A 67 -7.13 -6.19 7.07
CA PRO A 67 -8.18 -5.34 6.52
C PRO A 67 -8.99 -6.09 5.46
N LYS A 68 -10.31 -6.06 5.58
CA LYS A 68 -11.20 -6.72 4.62
C LYS A 68 -11.67 -5.68 3.61
N PHE A 69 -11.33 -5.89 2.36
CA PHE A 69 -11.69 -5.00 1.25
C PHE A 69 -12.02 -5.74 -0.03
N THR A 70 -11.79 -7.06 -0.09
CA THR A 70 -12.38 -7.89 -1.12
C THR A 70 -13.62 -8.55 -0.55
N GLY A 71 -14.64 -8.68 -1.38
CA GLY A 71 -15.84 -9.41 -1.04
C GLY A 71 -15.57 -10.88 -0.66
N ALA A 72 -16.57 -11.53 -0.07
CA ALA A 72 -16.69 -12.97 -0.20
C ALA A 72 -16.79 -13.32 -1.70
N ALA A 73 -16.03 -14.34 -2.12
CA ALA A 73 -15.97 -14.79 -3.51
C ALA A 73 -17.37 -14.99 -4.09
N GLY A 74 -17.67 -14.29 -5.18
CA GLY A 74 -18.96 -14.37 -5.88
C GLY A 74 -20.16 -13.70 -5.18
N LEU A 75 -19.96 -13.00 -4.05
CA LEU A 75 -21.07 -12.49 -3.22
C LEU A 75 -20.98 -11.02 -2.80
N THR A 76 -19.90 -10.29 -3.10
CA THR A 76 -19.76 -8.87 -2.69
C THR A 76 -19.01 -8.04 -3.72
N ASP A 77 -19.45 -6.79 -3.89
CA ASP A 77 -18.92 -5.86 -4.88
C ASP A 77 -17.58 -5.28 -4.41
N ASN A 78 -16.46 -5.83 -4.91
CA ASN A 78 -15.11 -5.31 -4.66
C ASN A 78 -15.00 -3.82 -5.00
N TYR A 79 -15.76 -3.39 -6.02
CA TYR A 79 -15.86 -1.99 -6.42
C TYR A 79 -16.33 -1.11 -5.26
N THR A 80 -17.52 -1.40 -4.71
CA THR A 80 -18.08 -0.66 -3.56
C THR A 80 -17.14 -0.65 -2.35
N SER A 81 -16.46 -1.77 -2.08
CA SER A 81 -15.54 -1.88 -0.94
C SER A 81 -14.28 -1.02 -1.12
N LEU A 82 -13.73 -0.96 -2.34
CA LEU A 82 -12.58 -0.12 -2.66
C LEU A 82 -12.98 1.35 -2.73
N GLU A 83 -14.14 1.67 -3.29
CA GLU A 83 -14.69 3.03 -3.32
C GLU A 83 -14.82 3.64 -1.92
N ALA A 84 -15.33 2.86 -0.97
CA ALA A 84 -15.44 3.30 0.42
C ALA A 84 -14.09 3.46 1.15
N ASN A 85 -12.98 3.01 0.55
CA ASN A 85 -11.67 2.99 1.17
C ASN A 85 -10.68 3.94 0.46
N GLY A 86 -10.83 5.23 0.73
CA GLY A 86 -9.96 6.28 0.19
C GLY A 86 -8.47 6.05 0.43
N SER A 87 -8.07 5.32 1.49
CA SER A 87 -6.66 4.98 1.71
C SER A 87 -6.13 3.94 0.72
N LEU A 88 -6.96 2.99 0.27
CA LEU A 88 -6.57 2.01 -0.75
C LEU A 88 -6.56 2.63 -2.14
N THR A 89 -7.53 3.49 -2.44
CA THR A 89 -7.68 4.14 -3.75
C THR A 89 -6.90 5.44 -3.89
N GLY A 90 -6.34 5.96 -2.80
CA GLY A 90 -5.52 7.17 -2.82
C GLY A 90 -6.31 8.45 -3.11
N GLY A 91 -7.61 8.48 -2.78
CA GLY A 91 -8.48 9.58 -3.23
C GLY A 91 -8.52 9.67 -4.75
N TRP A 92 -8.52 8.52 -5.44
CA TRP A 92 -8.42 8.38 -6.90
C TRP A 92 -7.09 8.81 -7.53
N LYS A 93 -6.09 9.18 -6.74
CA LYS A 93 -4.74 9.48 -7.24
C LYS A 93 -3.88 8.22 -7.16
N ALA A 94 -3.46 7.70 -8.31
CA ALA A 94 -2.62 6.50 -8.39
C ALA A 94 -1.32 6.60 -7.56
N ALA A 95 -0.70 7.79 -7.52
CA ALA A 95 0.49 8.03 -6.70
C ALA A 95 0.26 7.87 -5.19
N ASN A 96 -0.99 8.04 -4.73
CA ASN A 96 -1.39 7.95 -3.34
C ASN A 96 -2.08 6.61 -3.02
N ALA A 97 -2.44 5.81 -4.03
CA ALA A 97 -3.23 4.60 -3.86
C ALA A 97 -2.41 3.46 -3.25
N ARG A 98 -2.69 3.09 -1.99
CA ARG A 98 -2.02 1.95 -1.34
C ARG A 98 -2.22 0.63 -2.05
N LEU A 99 -3.28 0.52 -2.85
CA LEU A 99 -3.45 -0.62 -3.74
C LEU A 99 -2.24 -0.79 -4.66
N ILE A 100 -1.65 0.31 -5.15
CA ILE A 100 -0.44 0.30 -5.98
C ILE A 100 0.82 0.42 -5.12
N THR A 101 0.87 1.39 -4.20
CA THR A 101 2.11 1.81 -3.54
C THR A 101 2.57 0.87 -2.43
N LYS A 102 1.66 0.09 -1.82
CA LYS A 102 2.04 -0.85 -0.75
C LYS A 102 2.87 -2.02 -1.30
N GLY A 103 2.77 -2.32 -2.59
CA GLY A 103 3.53 -3.39 -3.24
C GLY A 103 3.25 -4.77 -2.65
N VAL A 104 4.31 -5.55 -2.44
CA VAL A 104 4.28 -6.88 -1.80
C VAL A 104 4.15 -6.72 -0.29
N HIS A 105 3.29 -7.50 0.34
CA HIS A 105 3.26 -7.57 1.80
C HIS A 105 4.63 -8.00 2.33
N ALA A 106 5.09 -7.41 3.44
CA ALA A 106 6.39 -7.73 4.03
C ALA A 106 6.53 -9.20 4.48
N ASP A 107 5.41 -9.93 4.62
CA ASP A 107 5.37 -11.36 4.89
C ASP A 107 5.42 -12.24 3.62
N GLY A 108 5.55 -11.64 2.43
CA GLY A 108 5.55 -12.33 1.14
C GLY A 108 4.17 -12.85 0.70
N GLY A 109 3.09 -12.51 1.41
CA GLY A 109 1.77 -13.09 1.21
C GLY A 109 1.06 -12.68 -0.09
N ALA A 110 1.45 -11.57 -0.72
CA ALA A 110 0.92 -11.14 -2.02
C ALA A 110 2.05 -10.93 -3.03
N ARG A 111 1.84 -11.34 -4.27
CA ARG A 111 2.77 -11.00 -5.36
C ARG A 111 2.72 -9.50 -5.66
N ALA A 112 3.81 -8.96 -6.18
CA ALA A 112 3.79 -7.62 -6.75
C ALA A 112 2.82 -7.57 -7.93
N PHE A 113 2.14 -6.44 -8.12
CA PHE A 113 1.47 -6.18 -9.39
C PHE A 113 2.51 -6.01 -10.50
N THR A 114 2.20 -6.59 -11.65
CA THR A 114 2.99 -6.37 -12.87
C THR A 114 2.76 -4.95 -13.38
N ALA A 115 3.66 -4.44 -14.23
CA ALA A 115 3.50 -3.12 -14.83
C ALA A 115 2.17 -2.98 -15.61
N ALA A 116 1.72 -4.05 -16.26
CA ALA A 116 0.44 -4.06 -16.99
C ALA A 116 -0.77 -3.94 -16.03
N GLU A 117 -0.71 -4.59 -14.88
CA GLU A 117 -1.76 -4.51 -13.86
C GLU A 117 -1.78 -3.15 -13.17
N ILE A 118 -0.61 -2.59 -12.87
CA ILE A 118 -0.50 -1.20 -12.38
C ILE A 118 -1.14 -0.25 -13.41
N GLY A 119 -0.85 -0.42 -14.70
CA GLY A 119 -1.47 0.39 -15.76
C GLY A 119 -3.00 0.29 -15.79
N LYS A 120 -3.56 -0.90 -15.59
CA LYS A 120 -5.01 -1.11 -15.48
C LYS A 120 -5.62 -0.42 -14.27
N ILE A 121 -4.99 -0.55 -13.09
CA ILE A 121 -5.44 0.09 -11.86
C ILE A 121 -5.36 1.61 -12.00
N THR A 122 -4.26 2.15 -12.51
CA THR A 122 -4.09 3.59 -12.76
C THR A 122 -5.17 4.11 -13.70
N ALA A 123 -5.42 3.43 -14.83
CA ALA A 123 -6.44 3.87 -15.78
C ALA A 123 -7.88 3.83 -15.21
N TRP A 124 -8.14 2.94 -14.25
CA TRP A 124 -9.39 2.95 -13.49
C TRP A 124 -9.45 4.12 -12.51
N LEU A 125 -8.40 4.35 -11.73
CA LEU A 125 -8.34 5.48 -10.79
C LEU A 125 -8.45 6.84 -11.50
N ASP A 126 -7.82 7.01 -12.67
CA ASP A 126 -7.95 8.22 -13.49
C ASP A 126 -9.39 8.44 -13.98
N ALA A 127 -10.11 7.35 -14.30
CA ALA A 127 -11.53 7.42 -14.68
C ALA A 127 -12.42 7.78 -13.48
N GLU A 128 -12.14 7.22 -12.29
CA GLU A 128 -12.82 7.59 -11.05
C GLU A 128 -12.62 9.07 -10.73
N ASP A 129 -11.40 9.58 -10.86
CA ASP A 129 -11.07 10.99 -10.64
C ASP A 129 -11.83 11.92 -11.59
N ALA A 130 -11.98 11.51 -12.86
CA ALA A 130 -12.72 12.26 -13.87
C ALA A 130 -14.23 12.25 -13.64
N GLU A 131 -14.80 11.11 -13.22
CA GLU A 131 -16.24 10.96 -12.93
C GLU A 131 -16.64 11.55 -11.57
N ARG A 132 -15.70 11.61 -10.62
CA ARG A 132 -15.92 12.00 -9.22
C ARG A 132 -14.82 12.97 -8.78
N PRO A 133 -14.80 14.20 -9.30
CA PRO A 133 -13.80 15.20 -8.92
C PRO A 133 -13.84 15.56 -7.42
N ASP A 134 -14.99 15.35 -6.77
CA ASP A 134 -15.19 15.48 -5.32
C ASP A 134 -14.99 14.13 -4.58
N GLY A 135 -14.11 13.26 -5.09
CA GLY A 135 -13.87 11.92 -4.58
C GLY A 135 -13.59 11.81 -3.08
N PRO A 136 -13.34 10.60 -2.54
CA PRO A 136 -13.06 10.45 -1.13
C PRO A 136 -11.87 11.34 -0.75
N PRO A 137 -11.87 11.92 0.47
CA PRO A 137 -10.84 12.87 0.87
C PRO A 137 -9.44 12.33 0.59
N ASP A 138 -8.59 13.15 -0.03
CA ASP A 138 -7.22 12.76 -0.34
C ASP A 138 -6.54 12.29 0.96
N PRO A 139 -6.18 10.99 1.06
CA PRO A 139 -5.54 10.47 2.26
C PRO A 139 -4.18 11.14 2.50
N SER A 140 -3.57 11.76 1.50
CA SER A 140 -2.29 12.47 1.60
C SER A 140 -2.43 13.97 1.90
N ALA A 141 -3.65 14.48 2.05
CA ALA A 141 -3.87 15.86 2.46
C ALA A 141 -3.21 16.15 3.82
N ALA A 142 -2.61 17.33 3.98
CA ALA A 142 -1.87 17.71 5.20
C ALA A 142 -2.73 17.67 6.48
N THR A 143 -4.06 17.70 6.34
CA THR A 143 -5.03 17.61 7.43
C THR A 143 -5.43 16.17 7.77
N THR A 144 -4.72 15.15 7.28
CA THR A 144 -4.99 13.75 7.61
C THR A 144 -3.83 13.13 8.42
N PRO A 145 -4.09 12.03 9.16
CA PRO A 145 -3.04 11.25 9.80
C PRO A 145 -1.93 10.79 8.84
N ARG A 146 -2.30 10.36 7.61
CA ARG A 146 -1.32 9.87 6.65
C ARG A 146 -0.51 11.02 6.05
N GLY A 147 -1.12 12.15 5.71
CA GLY A 147 -0.39 13.33 5.24
C GLY A 147 0.63 13.84 6.25
N ALA A 148 0.30 13.77 7.55
CA ALA A 148 1.27 14.09 8.61
C ALA A 148 2.44 13.09 8.67
N LEU A 149 2.19 11.79 8.50
CA LEU A 149 3.25 10.78 8.39
C LEU A 149 4.11 10.95 7.14
N GLU A 150 3.51 11.26 6.00
CA GLU A 150 4.23 11.56 4.75
C GLU A 150 5.13 12.78 4.88
N LYS A 151 4.62 13.86 5.49
CA LYS A 151 5.43 15.05 5.76
C LYS A 151 6.56 14.73 6.72
N PHE A 152 6.30 13.96 7.77
CA PHE A 152 7.32 13.50 8.70
C PHE A 152 8.40 12.67 8.01
N ALA A 153 8.02 11.68 7.19
CA ALA A 153 8.97 10.84 6.46
C ALA A 153 9.84 11.64 5.48
N ALA A 154 9.25 12.62 4.78
CA ALA A 154 9.96 13.50 3.86
C ALA A 154 10.93 14.47 4.56
N CYS A 155 10.60 14.91 5.76
CA CYS A 155 11.39 15.88 6.53
C CYS A 155 12.39 15.24 7.49
N ALA A 156 12.19 13.99 7.86
CA ALA A 156 13.13 13.21 8.65
C ALA A 156 14.50 13.16 7.94
N THR A 157 15.57 13.23 8.74
CA THR A 157 16.94 13.14 8.22
C THR A 157 17.72 12.10 8.99
N GLU A 158 18.66 11.45 8.32
CA GLU A 158 19.54 10.45 8.95
C GLU A 158 20.38 11.08 10.07
N ALA A 159 20.74 12.37 9.95
CA ALA A 159 21.45 13.09 11.00
C ALA A 159 20.68 13.12 12.33
N ASP A 160 19.40 13.46 12.32
CA ASP A 160 18.54 13.44 13.52
C ASP A 160 18.33 12.02 14.05
N PHE A 161 18.19 11.06 13.14
CA PHE A 161 18.04 9.65 13.48
C PHE A 161 19.29 9.11 14.21
N ASN A 162 20.48 9.47 13.71
CA ASN A 162 21.77 9.20 14.34
C ASN A 162 21.93 9.94 15.67
N ALA A 163 21.57 11.22 15.71
CA ALA A 163 21.67 12.05 16.92
C ALA A 163 20.81 11.51 18.07
N ALA A 164 19.63 10.98 17.74
CA ALA A 164 18.74 10.33 18.69
C ALA A 164 19.13 8.87 19.01
N ASN A 165 20.10 8.29 18.29
CA ASN A 165 20.57 6.92 18.46
C ASN A 165 19.47 5.84 18.30
N VAL A 166 18.59 5.99 17.30
CA VAL A 166 17.43 5.10 17.12
C VAL A 166 17.83 3.63 16.84
N VAL A 167 19.05 3.39 16.38
CA VAL A 167 19.63 2.04 16.18
C VAL A 167 19.67 1.20 17.47
N LEU A 168 19.51 1.82 18.65
CA LEU A 168 19.30 1.10 19.90
C LEU A 168 18.12 0.12 19.84
N TRP A 169 17.11 0.37 19.01
CA TRP A 169 16.01 -0.59 18.80
C TRP A 169 16.50 -1.90 18.17
N GLY A 170 17.38 -1.84 17.17
CA GLY A 170 17.95 -3.05 16.56
C GLY A 170 18.84 -3.83 17.53
N ASN A 171 19.58 -3.11 18.38
CA ASN A 171 20.47 -3.70 19.39
C ASN A 171 19.74 -4.15 20.67
N LYS A 172 18.44 -3.91 20.77
CA LYS A 172 17.67 -4.19 21.98
C LYS A 172 17.69 -5.67 22.30
N GLY A 173 18.23 -6.01 23.48
CA GLY A 173 18.28 -7.37 23.98
C GLY A 173 16.91 -7.92 24.34
N THR A 174 16.69 -9.16 23.94
CA THR A 174 15.56 -10.02 24.34
C THR A 174 16.11 -11.29 24.98
N ILE A 175 15.23 -12.16 25.48
CA ILE A 175 15.64 -13.50 25.96
C ILE A 175 16.16 -14.43 24.85
N ALA A 176 15.96 -14.09 23.57
CA ALA A 176 16.30 -14.94 22.42
C ALA A 176 17.32 -14.30 21.45
N GLY A 177 17.95 -13.18 21.83
CA GLY A 177 18.83 -12.40 20.95
C GLY A 177 18.39 -10.94 20.86
N SER A 178 18.97 -10.18 19.93
CA SER A 178 18.54 -8.79 19.70
C SER A 178 17.37 -8.72 18.73
N CYS A 179 16.64 -7.60 18.70
CA CYS A 179 15.59 -7.40 17.70
C CYS A 179 16.12 -7.57 16.27
N TYR A 180 17.33 -7.10 15.98
CA TYR A 180 17.98 -7.28 14.68
C TYR A 180 18.06 -8.74 14.24
N SER A 181 18.43 -9.67 15.14
CA SER A 181 18.62 -11.08 14.75
C SER A 181 17.37 -11.75 14.17
N CYS A 182 16.18 -11.23 14.48
CA CYS A 182 14.91 -11.74 13.98
C CYS A 182 14.25 -10.83 12.94
N HIS A 183 14.56 -9.52 12.94
CA HIS A 183 13.83 -8.51 12.16
C HIS A 183 14.65 -7.83 11.05
N TRP A 184 15.85 -8.33 10.73
CA TRP A 184 16.68 -7.77 9.68
C TRP A 184 16.10 -7.94 8.26
N SER A 185 15.24 -8.94 8.03
CA SER A 185 14.55 -9.14 6.73
C SER A 185 13.13 -8.58 6.73
N ALA A 186 12.82 -7.74 7.72
CA ALA A 186 11.52 -7.10 7.92
C ALA A 186 10.27 -7.99 7.96
N PRO A 187 10.30 -9.19 8.58
CA PRO A 187 9.12 -10.04 8.65
C PRO A 187 7.97 -9.32 9.37
N GLU A 188 6.74 -9.57 8.91
CA GLU A 188 5.50 -9.00 9.45
C GLU A 188 5.45 -7.46 9.48
N GLY A 189 6.24 -6.78 8.65
CA GLY A 189 6.26 -5.32 8.57
C GLY A 189 7.09 -4.65 9.66
N LEU A 190 7.87 -5.40 10.44
CA LEU A 190 8.80 -4.84 11.41
C LEU A 190 10.25 -5.05 10.95
N PHE A 191 10.93 -3.96 10.61
CA PHE A 191 12.37 -3.97 10.30
C PHE A 191 13.19 -3.48 11.48
N ALA A 192 14.29 -4.15 11.79
CA ALA A 192 15.28 -3.65 12.74
C ALA A 192 16.68 -3.89 12.17
N SER A 193 17.59 -2.91 12.34
CA SER A 193 19.00 -3.02 11.91
C SER A 193 19.94 -2.50 13.00
N THR A 194 21.16 -3.03 13.03
CA THR A 194 22.28 -2.45 13.77
C THR A 194 23.03 -1.38 12.97
N VAL A 195 22.65 -1.19 11.70
CA VAL A 195 23.16 -0.17 10.78
C VAL A 195 22.12 0.93 10.68
N SER A 196 22.50 2.14 11.10
CA SER A 196 21.57 3.26 11.22
C SER A 196 20.99 3.71 9.87
N SER A 197 21.81 3.75 8.82
CA SER A 197 21.37 4.12 7.47
C SER A 197 20.29 3.16 6.93
N ASP A 198 20.44 1.86 7.19
CA ASP A 198 19.46 0.85 6.74
C ASP A 198 18.13 1.06 7.46
N MET A 199 18.17 1.21 8.78
CA MET A 199 16.96 1.44 9.57
C MET A 199 16.29 2.76 9.19
N PHE A 200 17.05 3.83 9.04
CA PHE A 200 16.52 5.13 8.60
C PHE A 200 15.86 5.04 7.22
N ASN A 201 16.48 4.35 6.26
CA ASN A 201 15.93 4.22 4.92
C ASN A 201 14.65 3.37 4.89
N VAL A 202 14.62 2.26 5.62
CA VAL A 202 13.44 1.38 5.67
C VAL A 202 12.28 2.05 6.38
N LEU A 203 12.52 2.68 7.54
CA LEU A 203 11.45 3.27 8.36
C LEU A 203 10.74 4.47 7.72
N ARG A 204 11.25 5.03 6.61
CA ARG A 204 10.56 6.06 5.82
C ARG A 204 9.59 5.52 4.78
N HIS A 205 9.52 4.19 4.59
CA HIS A 205 8.53 3.58 3.71
C HIS A 205 7.20 3.40 4.44
N GLU A 206 6.11 3.56 3.68
CA GLU A 206 4.75 3.50 4.22
C GLU A 206 4.44 2.20 4.98
N ALA A 207 5.00 1.08 4.52
CA ALA A 207 4.75 -0.23 5.11
C ALA A 207 5.28 -0.37 6.55
N PHE A 208 6.35 0.35 6.91
CA PHE A 208 7.02 0.24 8.21
C PHE A 208 6.69 1.39 9.16
N MET A 209 6.28 2.54 8.60
CA MET A 209 5.94 3.73 9.38
C MET A 209 4.94 3.46 10.52
N PRO A 210 3.81 2.75 10.31
CA PRO A 210 2.81 2.55 11.37
C PRO A 210 3.27 1.72 12.57
N ASP A 211 4.29 0.86 12.42
CA ASP A 211 4.80 0.07 13.54
C ASP A 211 5.67 0.91 14.49
N TYR A 212 6.37 1.93 13.96
CA TYR A 212 7.26 2.79 14.74
C TYR A 212 6.67 4.14 15.08
N PHE A 213 5.75 4.64 14.27
CA PHE A 213 5.20 5.98 14.35
C PHE A 213 3.68 5.95 14.25
N THR A 214 3.04 6.87 14.95
CA THR A 214 1.61 7.10 14.86
C THR A 214 1.34 8.59 14.93
N THR A 215 0.10 9.00 14.73
CA THR A 215 -0.29 10.40 14.88
C THR A 215 -1.13 10.60 16.13
N GLU A 216 -1.13 11.84 16.60
CA GLU A 216 -2.07 12.33 17.60
C GLU A 216 -2.73 13.61 17.07
N THR A 217 -3.99 13.81 17.43
CA THR A 217 -4.71 15.04 17.08
C THR A 217 -4.27 16.18 17.99
N VAL A 218 -3.87 17.29 17.38
CA VAL A 218 -3.49 18.54 18.03
C VAL A 218 -4.49 19.61 17.62
N ASN A 219 -5.03 20.36 18.58
CA ASN A 219 -5.98 21.46 18.33
C ASN A 219 -7.20 21.08 17.48
N GLY A 220 -7.67 19.83 17.57
CA GLY A 220 -8.90 19.33 16.95
C GLY A 220 -8.84 18.99 15.45
N SER A 221 -7.88 19.52 14.70
CA SER A 221 -7.78 19.27 13.24
C SER A 221 -6.36 19.10 12.70
N GLN A 222 -5.33 19.33 13.52
CA GLN A 222 -3.94 19.12 13.14
C GLN A 222 -3.48 17.75 13.62
N PHE A 223 -2.51 17.17 12.93
CA PHE A 223 -1.90 15.89 13.32
C PHE A 223 -0.41 16.11 13.59
N ARG A 224 0.06 15.59 14.72
CA ARG A 224 1.48 15.52 15.06
C ARG A 224 1.91 14.06 15.09
N VAL A 225 3.11 13.76 14.59
CA VAL A 225 3.66 12.41 14.68
C VAL A 225 4.23 12.18 16.07
N ARG A 226 4.01 10.99 16.64
CA ARG A 226 4.60 10.49 17.88
C ARG A 226 5.17 9.09 17.68
N ALA A 227 6.11 8.69 18.53
CA ALA A 227 6.60 7.31 18.55
C ALA A 227 5.46 6.35 18.97
N ASN A 228 5.32 5.22 18.28
CA ASN A 228 4.28 4.22 18.53
C ASN A 228 4.74 3.18 19.57
N ILE A 229 5.16 3.66 20.74
CA ILE A 229 5.71 2.80 21.80
C ILE A 229 4.68 1.76 22.27
N ASP A 230 3.40 2.12 22.30
CA ASP A 230 2.32 1.21 22.70
C ASP A 230 2.24 -0.01 21.76
N LYS A 231 2.31 0.22 20.45
CA LYS A 231 2.32 -0.85 19.43
C LYS A 231 3.55 -1.72 19.55
N LEU A 232 4.75 -1.12 19.64
CA LEU A 232 5.99 -1.87 19.81
C LEU A 232 5.89 -2.74 21.08
N CYS A 233 5.57 -2.15 22.23
CA CYS A 233 5.45 -2.88 23.49
C CYS A 233 4.37 -3.96 23.51
N SER A 234 3.29 -3.81 22.73
CA SER A 234 2.20 -4.80 22.64
C SER A 234 2.65 -6.15 22.08
N ARG A 235 3.79 -6.20 21.38
CA ARG A 235 4.36 -7.44 20.81
C ARG A 235 5.17 -8.25 21.83
N ARG A 236 5.45 -7.69 23.01
CA ARG A 236 6.22 -8.37 24.05
C ARG A 236 5.44 -9.56 24.62
N ASN A 237 6.07 -10.73 24.69
CA ASN A 237 5.49 -11.95 25.28
C ASN A 237 4.18 -12.42 24.61
N THR A 238 3.97 -12.10 23.34
CA THR A 238 2.79 -12.53 22.58
C THR A 238 3.18 -13.51 21.48
N ASN A 239 2.39 -14.55 21.23
CA ASN A 239 2.55 -15.45 20.08
C ASN A 239 3.97 -16.01 19.88
N GLY A 240 4.68 -16.34 20.96
CA GLY A 240 6.06 -16.84 20.89
C GLY A 240 7.12 -15.74 20.71
N HIS A 241 6.74 -14.47 20.61
CA HIS A 241 7.69 -13.35 20.60
C HIS A 241 8.42 -13.25 21.96
N PRO A 242 9.77 -13.15 21.96
CA PRO A 242 10.54 -13.10 23.20
C PRO A 242 10.19 -11.86 24.03
N GLY A 243 10.38 -11.97 25.34
CA GLY A 243 10.25 -10.85 26.26
C GLY A 243 11.42 -9.88 26.16
N TYR A 244 11.14 -8.59 26.35
CA TYR A 244 12.12 -7.52 26.40
C TYR A 244 11.62 -6.34 27.26
N ALA A 245 12.54 -5.52 27.78
CA ALA A 245 12.18 -4.33 28.54
C ALA A 245 11.45 -3.33 27.63
N CYS A 246 10.30 -2.79 28.04
CA CYS A 246 9.55 -1.87 27.19
C CYS A 246 8.81 -0.83 28.04
N GLY A 247 8.53 0.32 27.44
CA GLY A 247 7.89 1.48 28.06
C GLY A 247 8.66 2.76 27.75
N THR A 248 8.08 3.92 28.06
CA THR A 248 8.68 5.23 27.74
C THR A 248 10.00 5.52 28.48
N ASN A 249 10.28 4.78 29.55
CA ASN A 249 11.54 4.90 30.30
C ASN A 249 12.68 4.04 29.74
N ASP A 250 12.40 3.17 28.76
CA ASP A 250 13.39 2.36 28.08
C ASP A 250 14.26 3.21 27.15
N ASP A 251 15.56 2.93 27.07
CA ASP A 251 16.48 3.78 26.30
C ASP A 251 16.24 3.73 24.79
N ALA A 252 15.82 2.58 24.25
CA ALA A 252 15.43 2.50 22.83
C ALA A 252 14.13 3.26 22.56
N ALA A 253 13.17 3.23 23.50
CA ALA A 253 11.96 4.03 23.41
C ALA A 253 12.26 5.54 23.47
N LYS A 254 13.15 5.98 24.39
CA LYS A 254 13.60 7.38 24.48
C LYS A 254 14.28 7.84 23.20
N ALA A 255 15.14 7.02 22.61
CA ALA A 255 15.78 7.30 21.33
C ALA A 255 14.74 7.55 20.22
N LEU A 256 13.73 6.69 20.09
CA LEU A 256 12.67 6.89 19.10
C LEU A 256 11.82 8.14 19.38
N ILE A 257 11.50 8.41 20.65
CA ILE A 257 10.78 9.63 21.08
C ILE A 257 11.61 10.88 20.72
N GLN A 258 12.90 10.87 21.01
CA GLN A 258 13.82 11.98 20.72
C GLN A 258 13.90 12.23 19.21
N PHE A 259 14.01 11.19 18.39
CA PHE A 259 14.02 11.33 16.93
C PHE A 259 12.73 12.00 16.42
N VAL A 260 11.58 11.59 16.96
CA VAL A 260 10.29 12.18 16.59
C VAL A 260 10.21 13.65 17.04
N GLN A 261 10.72 13.98 18.22
CA GLN A 261 10.82 15.37 18.69
C GLN A 261 11.68 16.22 17.76
N LEU A 262 12.92 15.80 17.49
CA LEU A 262 13.84 16.50 16.57
C LEU A 262 13.22 16.73 15.19
N THR A 263 12.51 15.73 14.67
CA THR A 263 11.85 15.85 13.36
C THR A 263 10.64 16.79 13.42
N ASN A 264 9.81 16.71 14.46
CA ASN A 264 8.66 17.59 14.64
C ASN A 264 9.06 19.07 14.77
N ASP A 265 10.13 19.35 15.52
CA ASP A 265 10.59 20.73 15.78
C ASP A 265 10.98 21.48 14.50
N LYS A 266 11.39 20.75 13.45
CA LYS A 266 11.75 21.33 12.16
C LYS A 266 10.66 21.25 11.09
N LEU A 267 9.52 20.57 11.35
CA LEU A 267 8.47 20.38 10.33
C LEU A 267 7.96 21.70 9.74
N VAL A 268 7.83 22.74 10.57
CA VAL A 268 7.35 24.06 10.14
C VAL A 268 8.26 24.72 9.10
N ASN A 269 9.56 24.42 9.12
CA ASN A 269 10.55 24.98 8.21
C ASN A 269 10.93 24.02 7.06
N CYS A 270 10.38 22.81 7.07
CA CYS A 270 10.71 21.80 6.08
C CYS A 270 9.95 22.04 4.76
N THR A 271 10.69 22.26 3.67
CA THR A 271 10.14 22.49 2.34
C THR A 271 9.98 21.21 1.50
N ALA A 272 10.40 20.05 2.01
CA ALA A 272 10.27 18.79 1.30
C ALA A 272 8.80 18.48 0.99
N THR A 273 8.54 18.04 -0.25
CA THR A 273 7.23 17.53 -0.66
C THR A 273 6.86 16.32 0.20
N PRO A 274 5.67 16.28 0.81
CA PRO A 274 5.20 15.11 1.55
C PRO A 274 5.28 13.84 0.69
N GLY A 275 5.76 12.76 1.29
CA GLY A 275 5.80 11.46 0.64
C GLY A 275 6.61 10.45 1.44
N PHE A 276 6.27 9.18 1.26
CA PHE A 276 7.09 8.08 1.76
C PHE A 276 8.25 7.79 0.81
N ALA A 277 9.30 7.13 1.33
CA ALA A 277 10.37 6.62 0.48
C ALA A 277 9.83 5.53 -0.48
N THR A 278 10.37 5.51 -1.70
CA THR A 278 10.04 4.54 -2.76
C THR A 278 11.28 3.82 -3.31
N GLY A 279 12.43 4.04 -2.66
CA GLY A 279 13.68 3.40 -3.06
C GLY A 279 13.67 1.89 -2.79
N PRO A 280 14.62 1.14 -3.36
CA PRO A 280 14.78 -0.28 -3.02
C PRO A 280 15.06 -0.45 -1.52
N LEU A 281 14.46 -1.49 -0.93
CA LEU A 281 14.75 -1.91 0.43
C LEU A 281 16.09 -2.68 0.47
N PRO A 282 16.82 -2.67 1.59
CA PRO A 282 18.15 -3.28 1.69
C PRO A 282 18.13 -4.81 1.86
N PHE A 283 16.98 -5.48 1.69
CA PHE A 283 16.77 -6.92 1.89
C PHE A 283 15.86 -7.52 0.81
#